data_AF-A0A0G0QEK6-F1
#
_entry.id   AF-A0A0G0QEK6-F1
#
_cell.length_a   1.000
_cell.length_b   1.000
_cell.length_c   1.000
_cell.angle_alpha   90.00
_cell.angle_beta   90.00
_cell.angle_gamma   90.00
#
_symmetry.space_group_name_H-M   'P 1'
#
loop_
_entity.id
_entity.type
_entity.pdbx_description
1 polymer ?
#
loop_
_entity_poly.entity_id
_entity_poly.type
_entity_poly.pdbx_seq_one_letter_code
_entity_poly.pdbx_strand_id
1 'polypeptide(L)'
;MTYSKTEREQYNEYRLAVCEKLSIRELDYNAFRRLGQKLCNIYVQSCNGEIDEIEYEQQVRPLYIKAEALARRLKLEIYFQTDPRGNTIYLSKEKIVDNDYTRNSISIY
;
A
#
# COMPACT_ATOMS: atom_id res chain seq x y z
N MET A 1 5.64 16.91 -2.96
CA MET A 1 5.37 17.26 -1.54
C MET A 1 6.69 17.55 -0.86
N THR A 2 6.87 18.75 -0.33
CA THR A 2 8.06 19.12 0.44
C THR A 2 7.71 19.00 1.92
N TYR A 3 8.14 17.91 2.56
CA TYR A 3 7.96 17.74 3.99
C TYR A 3 8.78 18.76 4.76
N SER A 4 8.23 19.32 5.82
CA SER A 4 8.99 19.98 6.88
C SER A 4 9.99 18.99 7.52
N LYS A 5 10.98 19.51 8.25
CA LYS A 5 11.99 18.67 8.92
C LYS A 5 11.33 17.65 9.86
N THR A 6 10.36 18.11 10.66
CA THR A 6 9.61 17.28 11.61
C THR A 6 8.80 16.18 10.92
N GLU A 7 8.12 16.48 9.81
CA GLU A 7 7.37 15.46 9.07
C GLU A 7 8.28 14.39 8.45
N ARG A 8 9.50 14.75 8.03
CA ARG A 8 10.48 13.77 7.54
C ARG A 8 10.96 12.85 8.64
N GLU A 9 11.21 13.39 9.82
CA GLU A 9 11.65 12.62 11.00
C GLU A 9 10.55 11.63 11.40
N GLN A 10 9.32 12.09 11.58
CA GLN A 10 8.15 11.25 11.88
C GLN A 10 7.94 10.16 10.81
N TYR A 11 8.08 10.51 9.53
CA TYR A 11 7.97 9.54 8.45
C TYR A 11 9.06 8.46 8.51
N ASN A 12 10.31 8.84 8.79
CA ASN A 12 11.42 7.90 8.89
C ASN A 12 11.24 6.97 10.11
N GLU A 13 10.82 7.51 11.25
CA GLU A 13 10.50 6.73 12.45
C GLU A 13 9.39 5.71 12.17
N TYR A 14 8.30 6.16 11.53
CA TYR A 14 7.21 5.28 11.12
C TYR A 14 7.72 4.17 10.19
N ARG A 15 8.47 4.54 9.13
CA ARG A 15 9.02 3.57 8.17
C ARG A 15 9.87 2.52 8.87
N LEU A 16 10.78 2.93 9.76
CA LEU A 16 11.66 2.03 10.48
C LEU A 16 10.86 1.06 11.36
N ALA A 17 9.87 1.57 12.11
CA ALA A 17 9.00 0.73 12.94
C ALA A 17 8.21 -0.29 12.11
N VAL A 18 7.71 0.10 10.93
CA VAL A 18 7.03 -0.84 10.01
C VAL A 18 7.99 -1.89 9.46
N CYS A 19 9.20 -1.48 9.06
CA CYS A 19 10.22 -2.40 8.56
C CYS A 19 10.60 -3.44 9.62
N GLU A 20 10.75 -3.03 10.88
CA GLU A 20 11.01 -3.92 12.00
C GLU A 20 9.85 -4.90 12.23
N LYS A 21 8.62 -4.39 12.36
CA LYS A 21 7.42 -5.20 12.60
C LYS A 21 7.18 -6.25 11.52
N LEU A 22 7.31 -5.88 10.26
CA LEU A 22 7.14 -6.78 9.11
C LEU A 22 8.40 -7.58 8.79
N SER A 23 9.53 -7.26 9.41
CA SER A 23 10.84 -7.85 9.11
C SER A 23 11.23 -7.72 7.63
N ILE A 24 11.02 -6.52 7.07
CA ILE A 24 11.36 -6.16 5.68
C ILE A 24 12.42 -5.06 5.65
N ARG A 25 13.07 -4.88 4.50
CA ARG A 25 14.03 -3.79 4.32
C ARG A 25 13.31 -2.50 3.93
N GLU A 26 13.94 -1.36 4.19
CA GLU A 26 13.42 -0.05 3.76
C GLU A 26 13.17 0.03 2.26
N LEU A 27 13.99 -0.64 1.45
CA LEU A 27 13.80 -0.72 0.00
C LEU A 27 12.49 -1.41 -0.38
N ASP A 28 12.12 -2.47 0.34
CA ASP A 28 10.89 -3.21 0.10
C ASP A 28 9.68 -2.39 0.54
N TYR A 29 9.75 -1.71 1.70
CA TYR A 29 8.73 -0.73 2.13
C TYR A 29 8.53 0.38 1.09
N ASN A 30 9.62 0.99 0.62
CA ASN A 30 9.56 2.08 -0.36
C ASN A 30 9.03 1.59 -1.73
N ALA A 31 9.15 0.30 -2.04
CA ALA A 31 8.54 -0.30 -3.22
C ALA A 31 7.02 -0.42 -3.06
N PHE A 32 6.54 -0.94 -1.93
CA PHE A 32 5.10 -1.01 -1.62
C PHE A 32 4.46 0.38 -1.58
N ARG A 33 5.08 1.36 -0.91
CA ARG A 33 4.58 2.73 -0.86
C ARG A 33 4.42 3.35 -2.25
N ARG A 34 5.40 3.13 -3.14
CA ARG A 34 5.31 3.63 -4.54
C ARG A 34 4.20 2.95 -5.33
N LEU A 35 3.90 1.68 -5.05
CA LEU A 35 2.76 0.98 -5.65
C LEU A 35 1.43 1.51 -5.10
N GLY A 36 1.30 1.67 -3.78
CA GLY A 36 0.12 2.25 -3.13
C GLY A 36 -0.21 3.64 -3.65
N GLN A 37 0.80 4.50 -3.77
CA GLN A 37 0.61 5.85 -4.31
C GLN A 37 0.09 5.86 -5.76
N LYS A 38 0.56 4.94 -6.60
CA LYS A 38 0.02 4.80 -7.97
C LYS A 38 -1.42 4.30 -7.97
N LEU A 39 -1.73 3.30 -7.15
CA LEU A 39 -3.08 2.77 -7.00
C LEU A 39 -4.07 3.85 -6.51
N CYS A 40 -3.65 4.68 -5.56
CA CYS A 40 -4.46 5.80 -5.08
C CYS A 40 -4.71 6.84 -6.18
N ASN A 41 -3.69 7.22 -6.95
CA ASN A 41 -3.90 8.15 -8.07
C ASN A 41 -4.91 7.60 -9.09
N ILE A 42 -4.79 6.33 -9.47
CA ILE A 42 -5.73 5.69 -10.41
C ILE A 42 -7.15 5.65 -9.84
N TYR A 43 -7.28 5.36 -8.54
CA TYR A 43 -8.57 5.39 -7.86
C TYR A 43 -9.19 6.79 -7.85
N VAL A 44 -8.41 7.84 -7.57
CA VAL A 44 -8.86 9.23 -7.64
C VAL A 44 -9.37 9.58 -9.05
N GLN A 45 -8.65 9.17 -10.09
CA GLN A 45 -9.09 9.38 -11.48
C GLN A 45 -10.43 8.69 -11.77
N SER A 46 -10.62 7.45 -11.30
CA SER A 46 -11.89 6.74 -11.45
C SER A 46 -13.03 7.43 -10.68
N CYS A 47 -12.80 7.84 -9.43
CA CYS A 47 -13.81 8.57 -8.64
C CYS A 47 -14.20 9.92 -9.24
N ASN A 48 -13.26 10.61 -9.91
CA ASN A 48 -13.53 11.85 -10.62
C ASN A 48 -14.20 11.63 -11.99
N GLY A 49 -14.35 10.38 -12.44
CA GLY A 49 -14.88 10.03 -13.76
C GLY A 49 -13.92 10.35 -14.91
N GLU A 50 -12.62 10.50 -14.64
CA GLU A 50 -11.58 10.74 -15.65
C GLU A 50 -11.29 9.49 -16.48
N ILE A 51 -11.48 8.31 -15.87
CA ILE A 51 -11.33 6.99 -16.50
C ILE A 51 -12.55 6.14 -16.18
N ASP A 52 -12.91 5.23 -17.09
CA ASP A 52 -13.99 4.29 -16.87
C ASP A 52 -13.55 3.06 -16.05
N GLU A 53 -14.51 2.19 -15.71
CA GLU A 53 -14.25 0.98 -14.93
C GLU A 53 -13.29 0.00 -15.65
N ILE A 54 -13.38 -0.09 -16.98
CA ILE A 54 -12.54 -0.99 -17.77
C ILE A 54 -11.09 -0.50 -17.74
N GLU A 55 -10.89 0.80 -17.94
CA GLU A 55 -9.59 1.44 -17.88
C GLU A 55 -9.00 1.38 -16.46
N TYR A 56 -9.81 1.61 -15.43
CA TYR A 56 -9.40 1.42 -14.04
C TYR A 56 -8.83 0.02 -13.81
N GLU A 57 -9.57 -1.04 -14.17
CA GLU A 57 -9.16 -2.43 -14.00
C GLU A 57 -7.87 -2.77 -14.76
N GLN A 58 -7.74 -2.26 -16.00
CA GLN A 58 -6.52 -2.44 -16.80
C GLN A 58 -5.30 -1.79 -16.16
N GLN A 59 -5.47 -0.64 -15.51
CA GLN A 59 -4.37 0.08 -14.87
C GLN A 59 -3.98 -0.49 -13.50
N VAL A 60 -4.94 -0.94 -12.68
CA VAL A 60 -4.64 -1.48 -11.33
C VAL A 60 -4.13 -2.91 -11.35
N ARG A 61 -4.61 -3.76 -12.28
CA ARG A 61 -4.24 -5.19 -12.31
C ARG A 61 -2.73 -5.46 -12.39
N PRO A 62 -1.94 -4.78 -13.23
CA PRO A 62 -0.48 -4.95 -13.24
C PRO A 62 0.20 -4.51 -11.94
N LEU A 63 -0.39 -3.56 -11.21
CA LEU A 63 0.13 -3.08 -9.92
C LEU A 63 -0.16 -4.08 -8.81
N TYR A 64 -1.36 -4.66 -8.77
CA TYR A 64 -1.70 -5.75 -7.85
C TYR A 64 -0.77 -6.94 -8.03
N ILE A 65 -0.57 -7.42 -9.27
CA ILE A 65 0.34 -8.53 -9.55
C ILE A 65 1.76 -8.24 -9.05
N LYS A 66 2.27 -7.01 -9.23
CA LYS A 66 3.59 -6.61 -8.74
C LYS A 66 3.65 -6.59 -7.23
N ALA A 67 2.63 -6.07 -6.56
CA ALA A 67 2.56 -5.98 -5.10
C ALA A 67 2.46 -7.38 -4.47
N GLU A 68 1.62 -8.26 -5.04
CA GLU A 68 1.49 -9.66 -4.63
C GLU A 68 2.78 -10.46 -4.81
N ALA A 69 3.47 -10.30 -5.93
CA ALA A 69 4.76 -10.95 -6.17
C ALA A 69 5.81 -10.50 -5.14
N LEU A 70 5.82 -9.20 -4.80
CA LEU A 70 6.70 -8.66 -3.78
C LEU A 70 6.38 -9.22 -2.39
N ALA A 71 5.10 -9.24 -2.00
CA ALA A 71 4.64 -9.77 -0.72
C ALA A 71 4.95 -11.26 -0.57
N ARG A 72 4.68 -12.05 -1.61
CA ARG A 72 4.99 -13.49 -1.67
C ARG A 72 6.48 -13.77 -1.45
N ARG A 73 7.35 -13.00 -2.10
CA ARG A 73 8.82 -13.12 -1.93
C ARG A 73 9.24 -12.87 -0.48
N LEU A 74 8.52 -12.02 0.24
CA LEU A 74 8.77 -11.64 1.63
C LEU A 74 7.99 -12.50 2.63
N LYS A 75 7.21 -13.50 2.15
CA LYS A 75 6.30 -14.32 2.96
C LYS A 75 5.32 -13.48 3.77
N LEU A 76 4.81 -12.42 3.16
CA LEU A 76 3.77 -11.57 3.70
C LEU A 76 2.45 -11.81 2.99
N GLU A 77 1.37 -11.71 3.75
CA GLU A 77 0.01 -11.57 3.24
C GLU A 77 -0.21 -10.12 2.82
N ILE A 78 -0.98 -9.92 1.76
CA ILE A 78 -1.28 -8.61 1.18
C ILE A 78 -2.78 -8.46 0.94
N TYR A 79 -3.29 -7.28 1.28
CA TYR A 79 -4.68 -6.91 1.09
C TYR A 79 -4.74 -5.51 0.50
N PHE A 80 -5.72 -5.28 -0.39
CA PHE A 80 -5.97 -3.99 -1.02
C PHE A 80 -7.33 -3.49 -0.56
N GLN A 81 -7.38 -2.24 -0.10
CA GLN A 81 -8.63 -1.61 0.29
C GLN A 81 -8.76 -0.26 -0.41
N THR A 82 -9.86 -0.08 -1.12
CA THR A 82 -10.33 1.22 -1.58
C THR A 82 -11.09 1.90 -0.44
N ASP A 83 -10.66 3.09 -0.03
CA ASP A 83 -11.40 3.93 0.91
C ASP A 83 -11.55 5.36 0.33
N PRO A 84 -12.39 6.23 0.94
CA PRO A 84 -12.58 7.60 0.47
C PRO A 84 -11.32 8.48 0.48
N ARG A 85 -10.25 8.03 1.13
CA ARG A 85 -8.94 8.70 1.27
C ARG A 85 -7.91 8.14 0.29
N GLY A 86 -8.18 7.00 -0.35
CA GLY A 86 -7.35 6.40 -1.39
C GLY A 86 -7.38 4.87 -1.43
N ASN A 87 -6.47 4.31 -2.21
CA ASN A 87 -6.21 2.88 -2.24
C ASN A 87 -5.05 2.55 -1.29
N THR A 88 -5.30 1.76 -0.26
CA THR A 88 -4.32 1.37 0.76
C THR A 88 -3.88 -0.08 0.60
N ILE A 89 -2.56 -0.28 0.63
CA ILE A 89 -1.96 -1.62 0.73
C ILE A 89 -1.77 -1.94 2.21
N TYR A 90 -2.34 -3.06 2.62
CA TYR A 90 -2.18 -3.65 3.95
C TYR A 90 -1.30 -4.89 3.86
N LEU A 91 -0.31 -4.98 4.74
CA LEU A 91 0.58 -6.14 4.85
C LEU A 91 0.46 -6.81 6.21
N SER A 92 0.51 -8.13 6.24
CA SER A 92 0.56 -8.91 7.47
C SER A 92 1.52 -10.10 7.35
N LYS A 93 2.01 -10.57 8.50
CA LYS A 93 2.80 -11.81 8.61
C LYS A 93 1.91 -13.04 8.66
N GLU A 94 0.64 -12.86 9.02
CA GLU A 94 -0.32 -13.94 9.23
C GLU A 94 -1.55 -13.68 8.38
N LYS A 95 -2.23 -14.77 8.01
CA LYS A 95 -3.48 -14.67 7.26
C LYS A 95 -4.53 -14.01 8.14
N ILE A 96 -5.08 -12.90 7.67
CA ILE A 96 -6.22 -12.25 8.27
C ILE A 96 -7.47 -13.00 7.82
N VAL A 97 -8.21 -13.53 8.80
CA VAL A 97 -9.41 -14.34 8.58
C VAL A 97 -10.69 -13.47 8.60
N ASP A 98 -10.60 -12.26 9.14
CA ASP A 98 -11.72 -11.31 9.25
C ASP A 98 -11.71 -10.26 8.12
N ASN A 99 -12.89 -9.70 7.83
CA ASN A 99 -13.06 -8.51 6.96
C ASN A 99 -12.51 -7.21 7.59
N ASP A 100 -11.94 -7.28 8.80
CA ASP A 100 -11.35 -6.13 9.50
C ASP A 100 -9.82 -6.18 9.42
N TYR A 101 -9.30 -5.74 8.27
CA TYR A 101 -7.87 -5.69 8.01
C TYR A 101 -7.12 -4.77 8.98
N THR A 102 -7.79 -3.83 9.66
CA THR A 102 -7.15 -2.80 10.48
C THR A 102 -6.53 -3.31 11.78
N ARG A 103 -7.00 -4.45 12.32
CA ARG A 103 -6.49 -4.99 13.59
C ARG A 103 -5.18 -5.77 13.48
N ASN A 104 -4.96 -6.45 12.36
CA ASN A 104 -3.87 -7.43 12.19
C ASN A 104 -2.97 -7.15 10.98
N SER A 105 -3.10 -5.98 10.34
CA SER A 105 -2.23 -5.55 9.25
C SER A 105 -1.62 -4.18 9.51
N ILE A 106 -0.60 -3.85 8.72
CA ILE A 106 0.04 -2.55 8.71
C ILE A 106 -0.24 -1.88 7.36
N SER A 107 -0.77 -0.66 7.40
CA SER A 107 -0.96 0.19 6.22
C SER A 107 0.36 0.82 5.78
N ILE A 108 0.63 0.78 4.47
CA ILE A 108 1.85 1.36 3.89
C ILE A 108 1.58 2.65 3.09
N TYR A 109 0.33 2.92 2.73
CA TYR A 109 -0.06 4.12 2.01
C TYR A 109 -1.53 4.46 2.24
#